data_AF-A0A4R2GZW3-F1
#
_entry.id   AF-A0A4R2GZW3-F1
#
_cell.length_a   1.000
_cell.length_b   1.000
_cell.length_c   1.000
_cell.angle_alpha   90.00
_cell.angle_beta   90.00
_cell.angle_gamma   90.00
#
_symmetry.space_group_name_H-M   'P 1'
#
loop_
_entity.id
_entity.type
_entity.pdbx_description
1 polymer ?
#
loop_
_entity_poly.entity_id
_entity_poly.type
_entity_poly.pdbx_seq_one_letter_code
_entity_poly.pdbx_strand_id
1 'polypeptide(L)'
;MDAIKNLILNLKNLNVQIDVDGEDLRIAAKKGVIDDQLKELIKKHKQDLINLVLRSRQLTLKNIPLLSLQTDYELSSSQRRLWILDQLDEGNVAYNMSGVYVFEDDFDSHCLELSFQQLISRHEILRTVFRENVKGEIRQYILSPEAVGFSFSYHELYGSRETGLSVDKLIVNDLQRPFDLSSGPLLRASVYHVGDHEWIFTYTMHHIISDGWSMGILIREVLAYY
;
A
#
# COMPACT_ATOMS: atom_id res chain seq x y z
N MET A 1 -9.82 14.64 34.99
CA MET A 1 -9.33 14.19 33.67
C MET A 1 -9.59 15.23 32.58
N ASP A 2 -10.68 16.00 32.61
CA ASP A 2 -10.99 16.97 31.54
C ASP A 2 -10.04 18.17 31.45
N ALA A 3 -9.51 18.66 32.57
CA ALA A 3 -8.63 19.84 32.58
C ALA A 3 -7.31 19.61 31.80
N ILE A 4 -6.66 18.46 31.98
CA ILE A 4 -5.41 18.18 31.27
C ILE A 4 -5.64 17.84 29.79
N LYS A 5 -6.75 17.17 29.48
CA LYS A 5 -7.14 16.89 28.09
C LYS A 5 -7.38 18.19 27.34
N ASN A 6 -8.09 19.14 27.94
CA ASN A 6 -8.32 20.47 27.38
C ASN A 6 -7.01 21.26 27.22
N LEU A 7 -6.09 21.17 28.18
CA LEU A 7 -4.78 21.78 28.08
C LEU A 7 -3.98 21.20 26.90
N ILE A 8 -3.93 19.88 26.74
CA ILE A 8 -3.23 19.23 25.62
C ILE A 8 -3.83 19.63 24.26
N LEU A 9 -5.16 19.65 24.17
CA LEU A 9 -5.84 20.09 22.94
C LEU A 9 -5.53 21.56 22.62
N ASN A 10 -5.52 22.43 23.63
CA ASN A 10 -5.14 23.83 23.45
C ASN A 10 -3.68 23.97 22.98
N LEU A 11 -2.75 23.27 23.60
CA LEU A 11 -1.33 23.27 23.22
C LEU A 11 -1.14 22.75 21.79
N LYS A 12 -1.86 21.70 21.38
CA LYS A 12 -1.87 21.20 20.00
C LYS A 12 -2.37 22.25 19.01
N ASN A 13 -3.50 22.91 19.30
CA ASN A 13 -4.07 23.95 18.43
C ASN A 13 -3.15 25.15 18.27
N LEU A 14 -2.38 25.48 19.32
CA LEU A 14 -1.38 26.54 19.31
C LEU A 14 -0.03 26.10 18.71
N ASN A 15 0.08 24.87 18.22
CA ASN A 15 1.33 24.26 17.73
C ASN A 15 2.49 24.36 18.74
N VAL A 16 2.17 24.21 20.03
CA VAL A 16 3.16 24.12 21.10
C VAL A 16 3.56 22.65 21.24
N GLN A 17 4.83 22.37 21.01
CA GLN A 17 5.41 21.05 21.27
C GLN A 17 5.89 20.98 22.71
N ILE A 18 5.64 19.83 23.35
CA ILE A 18 6.05 19.54 24.70
C ILE A 18 6.92 18.30 24.65
N ASP A 19 8.05 18.34 25.32
CA ASP A 19 8.96 17.21 25.43
C ASP A 19 9.52 17.10 26.85
N VAL A 20 10.17 15.98 27.18
CA VAL A 20 10.79 15.77 28.49
C VAL A 20 12.28 15.49 28.32
N ASP A 21 13.12 16.24 29.01
CA ASP A 21 14.55 15.91 29.15
C ASP A 21 14.91 15.73 30.62
N GLY A 22 15.29 14.50 30.99
CA GLY A 22 15.41 14.10 32.39
C GLY A 22 14.10 14.30 33.15
N GLU A 23 14.12 15.17 34.16
CA GLU A 23 12.96 15.55 34.98
C GLU A 23 12.30 16.86 34.52
N ASP A 24 12.83 17.51 33.48
CA ASP A 24 12.37 18.82 33.04
C ASP A 24 11.45 18.76 31.83
N LEU A 25 10.39 19.56 31.91
CA LEU A 25 9.44 19.79 30.83
C LEU A 25 10.02 20.81 29.86
N ARG A 26 10.32 20.39 28.63
CA ARG A 26 10.71 21.26 27.53
C ARG A 26 9.50 21.67 26.72
N ILE A 27 9.49 22.92 26.28
CA ILE A 27 8.39 23.51 25.54
C ILE A 27 8.96 24.27 24.36
N ALA A 28 8.54 23.89 23.15
CA ALA A 28 8.90 24.59 21.92
C ALA A 28 7.64 25.21 21.32
N ALA A 29 7.66 26.53 21.15
CA ALA A 29 6.56 27.32 20.59
C ALA A 29 7.10 28.54 19.84
N LYS A 30 6.31 29.09 18.91
CA LYS A 30 6.63 30.37 18.28
C LYS A 30 6.62 31.49 19.33
N LYS A 31 7.46 32.52 19.14
CA LYS A 31 7.56 33.67 20.05
C LYS A 31 6.19 34.34 20.22
N GLY A 32 5.78 34.59 21.47
CA GLY A 32 4.51 35.24 21.80
C GLY A 32 3.28 34.32 21.88
N VAL A 33 3.43 33.01 21.58
CA VAL A 33 2.30 32.05 21.68
C VAL A 33 1.96 31.68 23.12
N ILE A 34 2.95 31.69 24.02
CA ILE A 34 2.76 31.31 25.41
C ILE A 34 2.56 32.56 26.27
N ASP A 35 1.29 32.94 26.48
CA ASP A 35 0.90 33.99 27.42
C ASP A 35 1.05 33.55 28.89
N ASP A 36 0.86 34.48 29.82
CA ASP A 36 1.06 34.20 31.25
C ASP A 36 0.00 33.27 31.84
N GLN A 37 -1.22 33.28 31.30
CA GLN A 37 -2.27 32.35 31.73
C GLN A 37 -1.95 30.91 31.35
N LEU A 38 -1.46 30.70 30.11
CA LEU A 38 -1.04 29.41 29.62
C LEU A 38 0.21 28.91 30.35
N LYS A 39 1.17 29.80 30.67
CA LYS A 39 2.33 29.43 31.51
C LYS A 39 1.89 28.90 32.88
N GLU A 40 0.96 29.57 33.55
CA GLU A 40 0.48 29.13 34.86
C GLU A 40 -0.29 27.80 34.79
N LEU A 41 -1.09 27.59 33.74
CA LEU A 41 -1.74 26.30 33.49
C LEU A 41 -0.74 25.17 33.24
N ILE A 42 0.30 25.42 32.44
CA ILE A 42 1.36 24.43 32.18
C ILE A 42 2.11 24.10 33.47
N LYS A 43 2.49 25.11 34.26
CA LYS A 43 3.16 24.91 35.55
C LYS A 43 2.30 24.09 36.52
N LYS A 44 1.01 24.43 36.62
CA LYS A 44 0.04 23.73 37.49
C LYS A 44 -0.05 22.24 37.15
N HIS A 45 0.06 21.88 35.87
CA HIS A 45 -0.03 20.51 35.39
C HIS A 45 1.33 19.92 34.95
N LYS A 46 2.46 20.50 35.40
CA LYS A 46 3.81 20.10 34.95
C LYS A 46 4.03 18.59 35.10
N GLN A 47 3.74 18.06 36.29
CA GLN A 47 4.00 16.64 36.58
C GLN A 47 3.11 15.70 35.76
N ASP A 48 1.85 16.08 35.57
CA ASP A 48 0.91 15.29 34.77
C ASP A 48 1.33 15.26 33.29
N LEU A 49 1.81 16.40 32.75
CA LEU A 49 2.35 16.50 31.39
C LEU A 49 3.62 15.67 31.23
N ILE A 50 4.55 15.74 32.19
CA ILE A 50 5.76 14.90 32.21
C ILE A 50 5.37 13.42 32.19
N ASN A 51 4.50 12.99 33.10
CA ASN A 51 4.05 11.61 33.20
C ASN A 51 3.38 11.15 31.89
N LEU A 52 2.60 12.02 31.25
CA LEU A 52 1.93 11.72 30.00
C LEU A 52 2.91 11.59 28.83
N VAL A 53 3.90 12.47 28.71
CA VAL A 53 4.96 12.40 27.69
C VAL A 53 5.84 11.17 27.92
N LEU A 54 6.21 10.87 29.17
CA LEU A 54 6.98 9.66 29.49
C LEU A 54 6.19 8.39 29.19
N ARG A 55 4.87 8.37 29.46
CA ARG A 55 3.99 7.25 29.12
C ARG A 55 3.79 7.12 27.61
N SER A 56 3.64 8.22 26.87
CA SER A 56 3.65 8.19 25.42
C SER A 56 5.01 7.77 24.87
N ARG A 57 6.10 8.05 25.61
CA ARG A 57 7.43 7.57 25.26
C ARG A 57 7.64 6.09 25.56
N GLN A 58 7.00 5.54 26.59
CA GLN A 58 6.92 4.07 26.73
C GLN A 58 6.05 3.45 25.64
N LEU A 59 5.10 4.21 25.09
CA LEU A 59 4.40 3.88 23.84
C LEU A 59 5.25 4.21 22.59
N THR A 60 6.48 4.74 22.73
CA THR A 60 7.37 4.91 21.57
C THR A 60 7.70 3.52 21.05
N LEU A 61 7.17 3.27 19.85
CA LEU A 61 7.68 2.38 18.81
C LEU A 61 8.84 1.51 19.29
N LYS A 62 8.51 0.37 19.92
CA LYS A 62 9.42 -0.76 19.83
C LYS A 62 9.71 -0.92 18.34
N ASN A 63 10.98 -0.86 17.95
CA ASN A 63 11.41 -1.21 16.59
C ASN A 63 10.64 -2.46 16.19
N ILE A 64 9.91 -2.40 15.07
CA ILE A 64 9.19 -3.55 14.55
C ILE A 64 10.28 -4.59 14.26
N PRO A 65 10.38 -5.68 15.06
CA PRO A 65 11.45 -6.63 14.87
C PRO A 65 11.25 -7.28 13.51
N LEU A 66 12.36 -7.47 12.79
CA LEU A 66 12.30 -8.27 11.58
C LEU A 66 11.82 -9.67 11.97
N LEU A 67 10.74 -10.11 11.33
CA LEU A 67 10.23 -11.46 11.52
C LEU A 67 11.26 -12.46 10.96
N SER A 68 11.46 -13.59 11.63
CA SER A 68 12.31 -14.64 11.08
C SER A 68 11.76 -15.18 9.76
N LEU A 69 12.65 -15.65 8.89
CA LEU A 69 12.25 -16.32 7.65
C LEU A 69 11.49 -17.60 8.00
N GLN A 70 10.33 -17.78 7.37
CA GLN A 70 9.43 -18.92 7.54
C GLN A 70 9.03 -19.45 6.16
N THR A 71 8.59 -20.70 6.12
CA THR A 71 8.07 -21.31 4.89
C THR A 71 6.72 -20.72 4.48
N ASP A 72 5.97 -20.21 5.46
CA ASP A 72 4.66 -19.61 5.29
C ASP A 72 4.32 -18.70 6.49
N TYR A 73 3.38 -17.78 6.30
CA TYR A 73 3.01 -16.77 7.29
C TYR A 73 1.49 -16.72 7.53
N GLU A 74 1.09 -16.25 8.71
CA GLU A 74 -0.31 -15.99 9.02
C GLU A 74 -0.86 -14.85 8.19
N LEU A 75 -2.09 -14.97 7.72
CA LEU A 75 -2.83 -13.84 7.17
C LEU A 75 -3.13 -12.86 8.30
N SER A 76 -3.01 -11.57 8.00
CA SER A 76 -3.63 -10.55 8.84
C SER A 76 -5.16 -10.74 8.87
N SER A 77 -5.83 -10.18 9.89
CA SER A 77 -7.30 -10.23 9.98
C SER A 77 -7.98 -9.63 8.73
N SER A 78 -7.40 -8.57 8.16
CA SER A 78 -7.90 -7.95 6.93
C SER A 78 -7.75 -8.86 5.72
N GLN A 79 -6.59 -9.50 5.56
CA GLN A 79 -6.36 -10.46 4.47
C GLN A 79 -7.27 -11.69 4.61
N ARG A 80 -7.46 -12.21 5.83
CA ARG A 80 -8.38 -13.33 6.09
C ARG A 80 -9.81 -12.98 5.69
N ARG A 81 -10.28 -11.77 6.02
CA ARG A 81 -11.58 -11.27 5.58
C ARG A 81 -11.68 -11.24 4.05
N LEU A 82 -10.69 -10.68 3.37
CA LEU A 82 -10.68 -10.61 1.90
C LEU A 82 -10.66 -12.00 1.26
N TRP A 83 -9.85 -12.92 1.79
CA TRP A 83 -9.84 -14.31 1.32
C TRP A 83 -11.21 -14.97 1.46
N ILE A 84 -11.87 -14.85 2.62
CA ILE A 84 -13.23 -15.39 2.81
C ILE A 84 -14.21 -14.82 1.79
N LEU A 85 -14.16 -13.50 1.55
CA LEU A 85 -15.06 -12.82 0.61
C LEU A 85 -14.80 -13.22 -0.84
N ASP A 86 -13.55 -13.52 -1.18
CA ASP A 86 -13.15 -14.04 -2.48
C ASP A 86 -13.71 -15.46 -2.71
N GLN A 87 -13.82 -16.29 -1.65
CA GLN A 87 -14.37 -17.65 -1.75
C GLN A 87 -15.90 -17.73 -1.86
N LEU A 88 -16.64 -16.62 -1.67
CA LEU A 88 -18.11 -16.66 -1.64
C LEU A 88 -18.74 -16.82 -3.03
N ASP A 89 -18.12 -16.23 -4.05
CA ASP A 89 -18.60 -16.27 -5.43
C ASP A 89 -17.45 -16.69 -6.35
N GLU A 90 -17.70 -17.69 -7.19
CA GLU A 90 -16.73 -18.05 -8.23
C GLU A 90 -16.51 -16.85 -9.17
N GLY A 91 -15.25 -16.48 -9.36
CA GLY A 91 -14.89 -15.35 -10.23
C GLY A 91 -15.13 -13.98 -9.61
N ASN A 92 -15.04 -13.84 -8.29
CA ASN A 92 -15.15 -12.55 -7.62
C ASN A 92 -14.08 -11.56 -8.12
N VAL A 93 -14.53 -10.42 -8.65
CA VAL A 93 -13.69 -9.32 -9.16
C VAL A 93 -13.87 -8.03 -8.35
N ALA A 94 -14.72 -8.05 -7.32
CA ALA A 94 -15.05 -6.88 -6.51
C ALA A 94 -13.83 -6.31 -5.76
N TYR A 95 -12.78 -7.11 -5.62
CA TYR A 95 -11.52 -6.74 -4.97
C TYR A 95 -10.37 -6.55 -5.95
N ASN A 96 -10.64 -6.48 -7.26
CA ASN A 96 -9.66 -6.03 -8.23
C ASN A 96 -9.45 -4.51 -8.08
N MET A 97 -8.19 -4.11 -7.97
CA MET A 97 -7.75 -2.73 -8.03
C MET A 97 -7.03 -2.50 -9.35
N SER A 98 -7.61 -1.65 -10.21
CA SER A 98 -7.14 -1.45 -11.57
C SER A 98 -6.78 -0.01 -11.88
N GLY A 99 -5.82 0.19 -12.76
CA GLY A 99 -5.47 1.47 -13.35
C GLY A 99 -5.39 1.36 -14.87
N VAL A 100 -5.77 2.44 -15.57
CA VAL A 100 -5.71 2.57 -17.03
C VAL A 100 -5.01 3.90 -17.33
N TYR A 101 -3.98 3.85 -18.18
CA TYR A 101 -3.20 5.00 -18.59
C TYR A 101 -3.09 5.02 -20.10
N VAL A 102 -3.27 6.20 -20.69
CA VAL A 102 -3.05 6.42 -22.11
C VAL A 102 -1.69 7.11 -22.24
N PHE A 103 -0.87 6.57 -23.13
CA PHE A 103 0.42 7.12 -23.49
C PHE A 103 0.41 7.52 -24.96
N GLU A 104 1.03 8.66 -25.23
CA GLU A 104 1.27 9.19 -26.57
C GLU A 104 2.79 9.21 -26.81
N ASP A 105 3.21 9.03 -28.06
CA ASP A 105 4.60 9.11 -28.51
C ASP A 105 5.55 8.07 -27.87
N ASP A 106 6.64 8.52 -27.23
CA ASP A 106 7.84 7.75 -26.80
C ASP A 106 7.59 6.77 -25.63
N PHE A 107 6.57 5.91 -25.75
CA PHE A 107 6.29 4.86 -24.78
C PHE A 107 7.18 3.63 -24.99
N ASP A 108 8.10 3.36 -24.05
CA ASP A 108 8.92 2.15 -24.06
C ASP A 108 8.29 1.07 -23.17
N SER A 109 7.45 0.24 -23.78
CA SER A 109 6.76 -0.83 -23.06
C SER A 109 7.72 -1.84 -22.42
N HIS A 110 8.92 -2.04 -22.98
CA HIS A 110 9.92 -2.96 -22.46
C HIS A 110 10.59 -2.41 -21.19
N CYS A 111 10.98 -1.13 -21.19
CA CYS A 111 11.48 -0.46 -20.00
C CYS A 111 10.45 -0.46 -18.86
N LEU A 112 9.16 -0.31 -19.20
CA LEU A 112 8.09 -0.37 -18.20
C LEU A 112 7.95 -1.78 -17.61
N GLU A 113 8.00 -2.83 -18.44
CA GLU A 113 7.97 -4.22 -17.95
C GLU A 113 9.15 -4.52 -17.02
N LEU A 114 10.37 -4.10 -17.40
CA LEU A 114 11.56 -4.26 -16.56
C LEU A 114 11.40 -3.53 -15.21
N SER A 115 10.79 -2.36 -15.21
CA SER A 115 10.51 -1.58 -14.00
C SER A 115 9.56 -2.31 -13.05
N PHE A 116 8.52 -2.97 -13.59
CA PHE A 116 7.64 -3.82 -12.81
C PHE A 116 8.35 -5.08 -12.28
N GLN A 117 9.22 -5.70 -13.07
CA GLN A 117 10.02 -6.84 -12.61
C GLN A 117 10.93 -6.45 -11.42
N GLN A 118 11.55 -5.27 -11.45
CA GLN A 118 12.33 -4.76 -10.31
C GLN A 118 11.46 -4.50 -9.08
N LEU A 119 10.28 -3.90 -9.28
CA LEU A 119 9.31 -3.67 -8.21
C LEU A 119 8.88 -5.00 -7.54
N ILE A 120 8.55 -6.02 -8.34
CA ILE A 120 8.13 -7.34 -7.86
C ILE A 120 9.28 -8.06 -7.14
N SER A 121 10.50 -7.96 -7.66
CA SER A 121 11.68 -8.52 -6.98
C SER A 121 11.86 -7.89 -5.60
N ARG A 122 11.70 -6.57 -5.49
CA ARG A 122 11.88 -5.80 -4.26
C ARG A 122 10.78 -6.03 -3.22
N HIS A 123 9.51 -6.10 -3.63
CA HIS A 123 8.36 -6.17 -2.71
C HIS A 123 7.80 -7.59 -2.62
N GLU A 124 8.08 -8.28 -1.52
CA GLU A 124 7.63 -9.66 -1.28
C GLU A 124 6.11 -9.84 -1.43
N ILE A 125 5.32 -8.84 -1.03
CA ILE A 125 3.85 -8.91 -1.10
C ILE A 125 3.32 -9.08 -2.54
N LEU A 126 4.05 -8.58 -3.55
CA LEU A 126 3.69 -8.75 -4.96
C LEU A 126 3.98 -10.18 -5.48
N ARG A 127 4.69 -10.97 -4.68
CA ARG A 127 5.06 -12.37 -4.92
C ARG A 127 4.35 -13.33 -3.96
N THR A 128 3.42 -12.82 -3.15
CA THR A 128 2.71 -13.60 -2.14
C THR A 128 1.45 -14.24 -2.71
N VAL A 129 1.27 -15.53 -2.43
CA VAL A 129 0.04 -16.30 -2.71
C VAL A 129 -0.58 -16.84 -1.42
N PHE A 130 -1.86 -17.20 -1.47
CA PHE A 130 -2.68 -17.58 -0.33
C PHE A 130 -3.30 -18.97 -0.57
N ARG A 131 -2.86 -19.97 0.19
CA ARG A 131 -3.35 -21.34 0.04
C ARG A 131 -3.29 -22.10 1.37
N GLU A 132 -3.95 -23.24 1.42
CA GLU A 132 -3.93 -24.10 2.60
C GLU A 132 -2.54 -24.71 2.82
N ASN A 133 -2.12 -24.81 4.08
CA ASN A 133 -1.00 -25.64 4.49
C ASN A 133 -1.44 -27.09 4.71
N VAL A 134 -0.49 -27.95 5.08
CA VAL A 134 -0.75 -29.38 5.36
C VAL A 134 -1.73 -29.65 6.52
N LYS A 135 -2.06 -28.62 7.31
CA LYS A 135 -3.01 -28.67 8.42
C LYS A 135 -4.39 -28.10 8.04
N GLY A 136 -4.60 -27.70 6.78
CA GLY A 136 -5.84 -27.07 6.31
C GLY A 136 -6.00 -25.60 6.72
N GLU A 137 -4.92 -24.93 7.13
CA GLU A 137 -4.96 -23.51 7.48
C GLU A 137 -4.55 -22.67 6.27
N ILE A 138 -5.31 -21.63 5.94
CA ILE A 138 -4.90 -20.65 4.92
C ILE A 138 -3.70 -19.86 5.42
N ARG A 139 -2.64 -19.83 4.62
CA ARG A 139 -1.34 -19.18 4.89
C ARG A 139 -0.86 -18.38 3.69
N GLN A 140 0.01 -17.41 3.96
CA GLN A 140 0.74 -16.65 2.95
C GLN A 140 2.03 -17.40 2.58
N TYR A 141 2.31 -17.53 1.28
CA TYR A 141 3.56 -18.08 0.77
C TYR A 141 4.22 -17.05 -0.14
N ILE A 142 5.47 -16.71 0.16
CA ILE A 142 6.25 -15.77 -0.65
C ILE A 142 7.02 -16.58 -1.70
N LEU A 143 6.64 -16.46 -2.96
CA LEU A 143 7.31 -17.13 -4.09
C LEU A 143 8.63 -16.41 -4.41
N SER A 144 9.62 -17.10 -4.99
CA SER A 144 10.81 -16.42 -5.52
C SER A 144 10.43 -15.52 -6.71
N PRO A 145 11.23 -14.48 -7.04
CA PRO A 145 10.94 -13.62 -8.19
C PRO A 145 10.74 -14.40 -9.49
N GLU A 146 11.52 -15.46 -9.71
CA GLU A 146 11.45 -16.32 -10.90
C GLU A 146 10.17 -17.18 -10.90
N ALA A 147 9.76 -17.69 -9.74
CA ALA A 147 8.59 -18.54 -9.59
C ALA A 147 7.26 -17.79 -9.81
N VAL A 148 7.25 -16.47 -9.66
CA VAL A 148 6.07 -15.63 -9.92
C VAL A 148 5.74 -15.55 -11.40
N GLY A 149 6.75 -15.64 -12.28
CA GLY A 149 6.54 -15.67 -13.73
C GLY A 149 5.80 -14.45 -14.28
N PHE A 150 6.00 -13.26 -13.69
CA PHE A 150 5.32 -12.04 -14.13
C PHE A 150 5.86 -11.55 -15.49
N SER A 151 4.94 -11.27 -16.40
CA SER A 151 5.19 -10.59 -17.67
C SER A 151 3.99 -9.74 -18.09
N PHE A 152 4.22 -8.79 -18.98
CA PHE A 152 3.17 -8.02 -19.61
C PHE A 152 2.43 -8.86 -20.66
N SER A 153 1.13 -8.63 -20.80
CA SER A 153 0.37 -9.08 -21.96
C SER A 153 0.39 -7.99 -23.03
N TYR A 154 0.88 -8.30 -24.22
CA TYR A 154 0.98 -7.34 -25.32
C TYR A 154 -0.11 -7.59 -26.35
N HIS A 155 -0.82 -6.53 -26.73
CA HIS A 155 -1.93 -6.56 -27.68
C HIS A 155 -1.68 -5.56 -28.81
N GLU A 156 -1.40 -6.07 -30.01
CA GLU A 156 -1.33 -5.26 -31.23
C GLU A 156 -2.74 -5.14 -31.83
N LEU A 157 -3.37 -3.97 -31.64
CA LEU A 157 -4.73 -3.71 -32.13
C LEU A 157 -4.72 -2.73 -33.31
N TYR A 158 -3.63 -1.98 -33.49
CA TYR A 158 -3.48 -1.06 -34.60
C TYR A 158 -3.29 -1.84 -35.93
N GLY A 159 -3.99 -1.39 -36.98
CA GLY A 159 -3.99 -2.07 -38.27
C GLY A 159 -4.69 -3.44 -38.30
N SER A 160 -5.16 -3.96 -37.16
CA SER A 160 -5.85 -5.25 -37.09
C SER A 160 -7.29 -5.11 -37.63
N ARG A 161 -7.63 -5.88 -38.68
CA ARG A 161 -9.01 -6.03 -39.18
C ARG A 161 -9.80 -7.12 -38.45
N GLU A 162 -9.13 -7.89 -37.60
CA GLU A 162 -9.59 -9.22 -37.15
C GLU A 162 -10.27 -9.23 -35.78
N THR A 163 -10.07 -8.23 -34.93
CA THR A 163 -10.70 -8.25 -33.60
C THR A 163 -12.12 -7.68 -33.71
N GLY A 164 -13.11 -8.55 -33.91
CA GLY A 164 -14.54 -8.18 -33.82
C GLY A 164 -14.99 -7.65 -32.43
N LEU A 165 -14.06 -7.51 -31.49
CA LEU A 165 -14.23 -6.88 -30.18
C LEU A 165 -13.62 -5.48 -30.23
N SER A 166 -14.36 -4.48 -29.74
CA SER A 166 -13.80 -3.15 -29.52
C SER A 166 -12.68 -3.20 -28.48
N VAL A 167 -11.69 -2.30 -28.60
CA VAL A 167 -10.60 -2.12 -27.64
C VAL A 167 -11.12 -2.07 -26.20
N ASP A 168 -12.19 -1.30 -25.97
CA ASP A 168 -12.87 -1.20 -24.66
C ASP A 168 -13.30 -2.56 -24.10
N LYS A 169 -13.84 -3.46 -24.93
CA LYS A 169 -14.28 -4.79 -24.47
C LYS A 169 -13.10 -5.65 -24.07
N LEU A 170 -11.99 -5.58 -24.82
CA LEU A 170 -10.77 -6.32 -24.48
C LEU A 170 -10.21 -5.85 -23.15
N ILE A 171 -10.13 -4.53 -22.95
CA ILE A 171 -9.67 -3.93 -21.69
C ILE A 171 -10.59 -4.34 -20.54
N VAL A 172 -11.90 -4.12 -20.67
CA VAL A 172 -12.86 -4.45 -19.59
C VAL A 172 -12.79 -5.93 -19.22
N ASN A 173 -12.68 -6.83 -20.20
CA ASN A 173 -12.55 -8.27 -19.94
C ASN A 173 -11.26 -8.60 -19.16
N ASP A 174 -10.14 -7.96 -19.46
CA ASP A 174 -8.89 -8.20 -18.73
C ASP A 174 -8.95 -7.66 -17.29
N LEU A 175 -9.52 -6.46 -17.11
CA LEU A 175 -9.72 -5.85 -15.78
C LEU A 175 -10.70 -6.66 -14.90
N GLN A 176 -11.68 -7.32 -15.52
CA GLN A 176 -12.68 -8.17 -14.88
C GLN A 176 -12.27 -9.65 -14.86
N ARG A 177 -11.02 -9.98 -15.16
CA ARG A 177 -10.53 -11.35 -14.98
C ARG A 177 -10.34 -11.63 -13.47
N PRO A 178 -10.92 -12.70 -12.91
CA PRO A 178 -10.68 -13.05 -11.51
C PRO A 178 -9.23 -13.47 -11.28
N PHE A 179 -8.77 -13.44 -10.03
CA PHE A 179 -7.48 -14.00 -9.63
C PHE A 179 -7.67 -15.35 -8.96
N ASP A 180 -6.75 -16.29 -9.22
CA ASP A 180 -6.56 -17.43 -8.34
C ASP A 180 -5.55 -17.03 -7.26
N LEU A 181 -6.05 -16.80 -6.04
CA LEU A 181 -5.23 -16.40 -4.90
C LEU A 181 -4.16 -17.43 -4.53
N SER A 182 -4.33 -18.70 -4.93
CA SER A 182 -3.43 -19.81 -4.56
C SER A 182 -2.19 -19.96 -5.44
N SER A 183 -2.27 -19.44 -6.68
CA SER A 183 -1.24 -19.64 -7.70
C SER A 183 -0.51 -18.35 -8.07
N GLY A 184 -1.18 -17.20 -8.04
CA GLY A 184 -0.61 -15.93 -8.49
C GLY A 184 -0.20 -15.93 -9.98
N PRO A 185 0.49 -14.87 -10.45
CA PRO A 185 0.70 -13.59 -9.78
C PRO A 185 -0.62 -12.87 -9.50
N LEU A 186 -0.70 -12.17 -8.36
CA LEU A 186 -1.89 -11.37 -7.98
C LEU A 186 -1.84 -9.93 -8.50
N LEU A 187 -1.01 -9.72 -9.51
CA LEU A 187 -0.81 -8.50 -10.29
C LEU A 187 -0.69 -8.91 -11.76
N ARG A 188 -1.40 -8.21 -12.64
CA ARG A 188 -1.33 -8.36 -14.09
C ARG A 188 -1.19 -6.99 -14.71
N ALA A 189 -0.52 -6.95 -15.85
CA ALA A 189 -0.34 -5.73 -16.61
C ALA A 189 -0.42 -6.04 -18.10
N SER A 190 -1.04 -5.13 -18.84
CA SER A 190 -1.28 -5.29 -20.27
C SER A 190 -0.97 -3.98 -21.00
N VAL A 191 -0.44 -4.11 -22.20
CA VAL A 191 -0.14 -3.01 -23.12
C VAL A 191 -0.90 -3.24 -24.41
N TYR A 192 -1.65 -2.23 -24.84
CA TYR A 192 -2.43 -2.24 -26.07
C TYR A 192 -1.90 -1.15 -27.00
N HIS A 193 -1.41 -1.53 -28.18
CA HIS A 193 -1.06 -0.60 -29.25
C HIS A 193 -2.32 -0.32 -30.07
N VAL A 194 -2.79 0.94 -30.09
CA VAL A 194 -4.13 1.28 -30.62
C VAL A 194 -4.13 2.30 -31.75
N GLY A 195 -2.99 2.97 -32.00
CA GLY A 195 -2.80 3.96 -33.06
C GLY A 195 -1.31 4.13 -33.38
N ASP A 196 -0.96 4.98 -34.35
CA ASP A 196 0.43 5.16 -34.81
C ASP A 196 1.43 5.47 -33.67
N HIS A 197 0.98 6.24 -32.67
CA HIS A 197 1.76 6.65 -31.50
C HIS A 197 0.90 6.60 -30.23
N GLU A 198 -0.10 5.73 -30.19
CA GLU A 198 -1.06 5.66 -29.10
C GLU A 198 -1.04 4.28 -28.44
N TRP A 199 -0.82 4.30 -27.13
CA TRP A 199 -0.73 3.10 -26.30
C TRP A 199 -1.66 3.21 -25.11
N ILE A 200 -2.29 2.11 -24.76
CA ILE A 200 -3.02 1.98 -23.50
C ILE A 200 -2.27 0.99 -22.63
N PHE A 201 -1.92 1.41 -21.43
CA PHE A 201 -1.37 0.55 -20.39
C PHE A 201 -2.44 0.31 -19.33
N THR A 202 -2.60 -0.94 -18.94
CA THR A 202 -3.43 -1.30 -17.81
C THR A 202 -2.64 -2.12 -16.80
N TYR A 203 -3.00 -1.95 -15.54
CA TYR A 203 -2.66 -2.92 -14.52
C TYR A 203 -3.90 -3.27 -13.70
N THR A 204 -3.90 -4.47 -13.16
CA THR A 204 -4.89 -4.94 -12.19
C THR A 204 -4.18 -5.77 -11.14
N MET A 205 -4.51 -5.54 -9.88
CA MET A 205 -4.02 -6.36 -8.78
C MET A 205 -5.11 -6.64 -7.75
N HIS A 206 -4.96 -7.73 -7.00
CA HIS A 206 -5.93 -8.06 -5.97
C HIS A 206 -5.70 -7.22 -4.70
N HIS A 207 -6.78 -6.74 -4.09
CA HIS A 207 -6.71 -5.93 -2.86
C HIS A 207 -6.08 -6.69 -1.67
N ILE A 208 -6.03 -8.02 -1.71
CA ILE A 208 -5.38 -8.81 -0.63
C ILE A 208 -3.86 -8.56 -0.53
N ILE A 209 -3.23 -8.07 -1.61
CA ILE A 209 -1.80 -7.73 -1.68
C ILE A 209 -1.54 -6.22 -1.83
N SER A 210 -2.57 -5.38 -1.72
CA SER A 210 -2.47 -3.94 -1.99
C SER A 210 -3.49 -3.11 -1.20
N ASP A 211 -3.25 -1.81 -1.10
CA ASP A 211 -4.17 -0.82 -0.56
C ASP A 211 -3.92 0.56 -1.19
N GLY A 212 -4.80 1.53 -0.95
CA GLY A 212 -4.66 2.86 -1.55
C GLY A 212 -3.36 3.59 -1.19
N TRP A 213 -2.73 3.28 -0.05
CA TRP A 213 -1.48 3.92 0.36
C TRP A 213 -0.28 3.33 -0.38
N SER A 214 -0.19 2.01 -0.39
CA SER A 214 0.84 1.24 -1.11
C SER A 214 0.82 1.55 -2.61
N MET A 215 -0.35 1.76 -3.22
CA MET A 215 -0.41 2.17 -4.64
C MET A 215 0.41 3.42 -4.96
N GLY A 216 0.35 4.45 -4.11
CA GLY A 216 1.17 5.66 -4.30
C GLY A 216 2.67 5.40 -4.17
N ILE A 217 3.07 4.42 -3.36
CA ILE A 217 4.47 3.98 -3.24
C ILE A 217 4.88 3.21 -4.50
N LEU A 218 4.07 2.23 -4.93
CA LEU A 218 4.36 1.36 -6.07
C LEU A 218 4.50 2.17 -7.36
N ILE A 219 3.56 3.08 -7.63
CA ILE A 219 3.61 3.94 -8.83
C ILE A 219 4.89 4.79 -8.83
N ARG A 220 5.24 5.41 -7.69
CA ARG A 220 6.46 6.21 -7.58
C ARG A 220 7.73 5.37 -7.81
N GLU A 221 7.77 4.14 -7.31
CA GLU A 221 8.94 3.27 -7.51
C GLU A 221 9.04 2.76 -8.95
N VAL A 222 7.94 2.39 -9.60
CA VAL A 222 7.94 2.03 -11.04
C VAL A 222 8.48 3.17 -11.88
N LEU A 223 7.98 4.39 -11.66
CA LEU A 223 8.46 5.59 -12.37
C LEU A 223 9.91 5.97 -12.05
N ALA A 224 10.47 5.48 -10.95
CA ALA A 224 11.88 5.68 -10.63
C ALA A 224 12.80 4.64 -11.27
N TYR A 225 12.26 3.46 -11.62
CA TYR A 225 12.98 2.43 -12.38
C TYR A 225 12.90 2.64 -13.90
N TYR A 226 11.80 3.24 -14.38
CA TYR A 226 11.57 3.59 -15.78
C TYR A 226 12.44 4.77 -16.20
#